data_AF-A0A2D1SUB0-F1
#
_entry.id   AF-A0A2D1SUB0-F1
#
_cell.length_a   1.000
_cell.length_b   1.000
_cell.length_c   1.000
_cell.angle_alpha   90.00
_cell.angle_beta   90.00
_cell.angle_gamma   90.00
#
_symmetry.space_group_name_H-M   'P 1'
#
loop_
_entity.id
_entity.type
_entity.pdbx_description
1 polymer ?
#
loop_
_entity_poly.entity_id
_entity_poly.type
_entity_poly.pdbx_seq_one_letter_code
_entity_poly.pdbx_strand_id
1 'polypeptide(L)'
;MAYQPTIWENREVERPRTFTMQNNPDGTVTLIPAEGVVNKPGTPIMAVNMNKIEDELVRQDGVVTKHLDDLVTHGVYGIATGTNALKMSVDNVTSYVEGMLVAFKNTTTNTGAVTLGINGLDNKSIRKSNGNPLTSGNLKVGGVYQVRYDCVNFILLGEGGEYGSADRPQVLTGYTIGTDNGVVSGTMTSRIGFVSGGSRSGAGSTYIDVTPPEGYYNGASNSGVRVTDSNFIPANIKKGTSIFGIVGTLGGQYAKGQAYNSTGSVEYLKLTNIGFQPKLVVAKKNGKSAKDGYCAIYYISNEIYGDLDFRISDDGRIYSNSSKVVSSSEFWLQVDSINSVLFNWEAFGYP
;
A
#
# COMPACT_ATOMS: atom_id res chain seq x y z
N MET A 1 -24.53 61.82 -6.55
CA MET A 1 -25.23 61.57 -7.83
C MET A 1 -24.21 61.08 -8.83
N ALA A 2 -24.60 60.20 -9.76
CA ALA A 2 -23.71 59.80 -10.86
C ALA A 2 -23.41 61.01 -11.76
N TYR A 3 -22.18 61.12 -12.25
CA TYR A 3 -21.79 62.18 -13.18
C TYR A 3 -22.66 62.17 -14.43
N GLN A 4 -23.12 63.35 -14.83
CA GLN A 4 -23.90 63.57 -16.05
C GLN A 4 -23.07 64.44 -16.99
N PRO A 5 -22.45 63.85 -18.03
CA PRO A 5 -21.62 64.59 -18.98
C PRO A 5 -22.39 65.73 -19.64
N THR A 6 -21.73 66.87 -19.82
CA THR A 6 -22.28 67.95 -20.65
C THR A 6 -22.06 67.58 -22.12
N ILE A 7 -23.12 67.57 -22.92
CA ILE A 7 -23.02 67.49 -24.38
C ILE A 7 -22.64 68.89 -24.87
N TRP A 8 -21.39 69.04 -25.30
CA TRP A 8 -20.86 70.32 -25.77
C TRP A 8 -21.15 70.51 -27.25
N GLU A 9 -21.85 71.60 -27.57
CA GLU A 9 -22.14 72.01 -28.94
C GLU A 9 -21.38 73.29 -29.29
N ASN A 10 -20.86 73.35 -30.52
CA ASN A 10 -20.25 74.56 -31.03
C ASN A 10 -21.31 75.61 -31.37
N ARG A 11 -20.96 76.88 -31.21
CA ARG A 11 -21.75 77.98 -31.75
C ARG A 11 -21.58 78.02 -33.27
N GLU A 12 -22.69 77.97 -33.99
CA GLU A 12 -22.73 78.03 -35.46
C GLU A 12 -23.55 79.24 -35.89
N VAL A 13 -22.93 80.14 -36.65
CA VAL A 13 -23.53 81.41 -37.10
C VAL A 13 -23.25 81.61 -38.59
N GLU A 14 -24.14 82.33 -39.28
CA GLU A 14 -24.09 82.52 -40.74
C GLU A 14 -22.78 83.17 -41.22
N ARG A 15 -22.26 84.15 -40.48
CA ARG A 15 -21.04 84.88 -40.80
C ARG A 15 -20.11 84.92 -39.57
N PRO A 16 -19.24 83.93 -39.36
CA PRO A 16 -18.33 83.92 -38.21
C PRO A 16 -17.32 85.06 -38.25
N ARG A 17 -16.98 85.62 -37.09
CA ARG A 17 -15.94 86.66 -36.91
C ARG A 17 -16.20 87.97 -37.68
N THR A 18 -17.45 88.29 -38.00
CA THR A 18 -17.84 89.59 -38.56
C THR A 18 -18.34 90.53 -37.47
N PHE A 19 -17.99 91.81 -37.58
CA PHE A 19 -18.33 92.83 -36.59
C PHE A 19 -18.73 94.14 -37.26
N THR A 20 -19.67 94.86 -36.65
CA THR A 20 -19.94 96.25 -36.95
C THR A 20 -19.08 97.12 -36.02
N MET A 21 -18.38 98.08 -36.60
CA MET A 21 -17.54 99.02 -35.86
C MET A 21 -18.38 100.22 -35.39
N GLN A 22 -18.29 100.55 -34.10
CA GLN A 22 -18.88 101.75 -33.52
C GLN A 22 -17.78 102.61 -32.88
N ASN A 23 -17.64 103.85 -33.33
CA ASN A 23 -16.75 104.83 -32.72
C ASN A 23 -17.44 105.48 -31.51
N ASN A 24 -16.82 105.42 -30.35
CA ASN A 24 -17.34 105.99 -29.12
C ASN A 24 -16.87 107.46 -28.94
N PRO A 25 -17.63 108.31 -28.22
CA PRO A 25 -17.25 109.71 -27.99
C PRO A 25 -15.93 109.92 -27.25
N ASP A 26 -15.47 108.91 -26.49
CA ASP A 26 -14.20 108.91 -25.76
C ASP A 26 -12.99 108.51 -26.63
N GLY A 27 -13.20 108.30 -27.94
CA GLY A 27 -12.17 107.90 -28.89
C GLY A 27 -11.89 106.40 -28.92
N THR A 28 -12.57 105.59 -28.11
CA THR A 28 -12.49 104.13 -28.19
C THR A 28 -13.38 103.58 -29.31
N VAL A 29 -13.12 102.34 -29.73
CA VAL A 29 -13.92 101.64 -30.74
C VAL A 29 -14.53 100.38 -30.13
N THR A 30 -15.85 100.24 -30.26
CA THR A 30 -16.56 99.01 -29.90
C THR A 30 -16.78 98.18 -31.16
N LEU A 31 -16.34 96.92 -31.15
CA LEU A 31 -16.66 95.94 -32.18
C LEU A 31 -17.88 95.13 -31.73
N ILE A 32 -19.01 95.31 -32.40
CA ILE A 32 -20.26 94.60 -32.09
C ILE A 32 -20.37 93.41 -33.03
N PRO A 33 -20.51 92.16 -32.55
CA PRO A 33 -20.69 91.00 -33.42
C PRO A 33 -21.84 91.21 -34.43
N ALA A 34 -21.58 90.95 -35.71
CA ALA A 34 -22.52 91.10 -36.82
C ALA A 34 -22.64 89.78 -37.60
N GLU A 35 -22.95 88.72 -36.85
CA GLU A 35 -22.78 87.32 -37.25
C GLU A 35 -23.89 86.74 -38.12
N GLY A 36 -24.93 87.53 -38.44
CA GLY A 36 -26.11 87.07 -39.20
C GLY A 36 -27.00 86.12 -38.38
N VAL A 37 -27.63 85.14 -39.03
CA VAL A 37 -28.49 84.15 -38.36
C VAL A 37 -27.66 83.22 -37.46
N VAL A 38 -28.08 83.05 -36.20
CA VAL A 38 -27.50 82.08 -35.27
C VAL A 38 -28.18 80.72 -35.50
N ASN A 39 -27.49 79.80 -36.15
CA ASN A 39 -27.99 78.46 -36.47
C ASN A 39 -27.94 77.53 -35.24
N LYS A 40 -26.89 77.65 -34.43
CA LYS A 40 -26.79 77.00 -33.11
C LYS A 40 -26.15 77.95 -32.11
N PRO A 41 -26.74 78.13 -30.92
CA PRO A 41 -26.20 79.06 -29.93
C PRO A 41 -24.87 78.58 -29.32
N GLY A 42 -24.60 77.26 -29.37
CA GLY A 42 -23.49 76.59 -28.69
C GLY A 42 -23.73 76.41 -27.20
N THR A 43 -23.03 75.46 -26.58
CA THR A 43 -23.07 75.25 -25.13
C THR A 43 -22.17 76.30 -24.45
N PRO A 44 -22.69 77.15 -23.54
CA PRO A 44 -21.87 78.16 -22.88
C PRO A 44 -20.74 77.54 -22.06
N ILE A 45 -19.54 78.09 -22.21
CA ILE A 45 -18.41 77.82 -21.30
C ILE A 45 -18.62 78.68 -20.05
N MET A 46 -19.40 78.15 -19.12
CA MET A 46 -19.76 78.82 -17.87
C MET A 46 -19.45 77.95 -16.67
N ALA A 47 -19.29 78.58 -15.50
CA ALA A 47 -18.90 77.90 -14.25
C ALA A 47 -19.76 76.66 -13.95
N VAL A 48 -21.08 76.72 -14.18
CA VAL A 48 -21.98 75.58 -13.96
C VAL A 48 -21.60 74.35 -14.79
N ASN A 49 -21.14 74.54 -16.03
CA ASN A 49 -20.73 73.43 -16.90
C ASN A 49 -19.30 72.96 -16.61
N MET A 50 -18.39 73.89 -16.30
CA MET A 50 -17.00 73.58 -15.95
C MET A 50 -16.88 72.88 -14.60
N ASN A 51 -17.64 73.31 -13.59
CA ASN A 51 -17.62 72.71 -12.26
C ASN A 51 -18.04 71.23 -12.29
N LYS A 52 -18.93 70.81 -13.21
CA LYS A 52 -19.25 69.39 -13.38
C LYS A 52 -18.01 68.54 -13.69
N ILE A 53 -17.08 69.07 -14.49
CA ILE A 53 -15.84 68.38 -14.87
C ILE A 53 -14.90 68.32 -13.67
N GLU A 54 -14.70 69.44 -12.97
CA GLU A 54 -13.87 69.51 -11.76
C GLU A 54 -14.40 68.56 -10.66
N ASP A 55 -15.71 68.56 -10.42
CA ASP A 55 -16.36 67.68 -9.44
C ASP A 55 -16.13 66.20 -9.78
N GLU A 56 -16.19 65.84 -11.06
CA GLU A 56 -15.92 64.48 -11.52
C GLU A 56 -14.44 64.10 -11.40
N LEU A 57 -13.52 65.02 -11.69
CA LEU A 57 -12.08 64.80 -11.53
C LEU A 57 -11.74 64.52 -10.06
N VAL A 58 -12.24 65.35 -9.14
CA VAL A 58 -12.08 65.16 -7.69
C VAL A 58 -12.69 63.82 -7.25
N ARG A 59 -13.85 63.46 -7.80
CA ARG A 59 -14.48 62.16 -7.51
C ARG A 59 -13.60 60.99 -7.98
N GLN A 60 -13.04 61.07 -9.18
CA GLN A 60 -12.18 60.02 -9.73
C GLN A 60 -10.88 59.88 -8.94
N ASP A 61 -10.27 61.00 -8.54
CA ASP A 61 -9.09 61.00 -7.66
C ASP A 61 -9.36 60.24 -6.34
N GLY A 62 -10.51 60.50 -5.72
CA GLY A 62 -10.95 59.77 -4.54
C GLY A 62 -11.21 58.28 -4.79
N VAL A 63 -11.70 57.90 -5.98
CA VAL A 63 -11.89 56.49 -6.36
C VAL A 63 -10.56 55.79 -6.57
N VAL A 64 -9.61 56.42 -7.26
CA VAL A 64 -8.27 55.87 -7.52
C VAL A 64 -7.50 55.72 -6.21
N THR A 65 -7.55 56.73 -5.33
CA THR A 65 -6.90 56.65 -4.01
C THR A 65 -7.43 55.45 -3.21
N LYS A 66 -8.75 55.28 -3.13
CA LYS A 66 -9.35 54.11 -2.47
C LYS A 66 -8.93 52.78 -3.10
N HIS A 67 -8.77 52.76 -4.42
CA HIS A 67 -8.36 51.57 -5.15
C HIS A 67 -6.88 51.22 -4.93
N LEU A 68 -6.01 52.22 -4.78
CA LEU A 68 -4.60 52.04 -4.45
C LEU A 68 -4.40 51.52 -3.02
N ASP A 69 -5.31 51.87 -2.11
CA ASP A 69 -5.33 51.44 -0.71
C ASP A 69 -6.12 50.12 -0.49
N ASP A 70 -6.70 49.53 -1.55
CA ASP A 70 -7.53 48.32 -1.43
C ASP A 70 -6.69 47.05 -1.28
N LEU A 71 -6.28 46.76 -0.05
CA LEU A 71 -5.48 45.59 0.29
C LEU A 71 -6.25 44.25 0.27
N VAL A 72 -7.57 44.29 0.13
CA VAL A 72 -8.44 43.09 0.21
C VAL A 72 -8.74 42.55 -1.19
N THR A 73 -9.09 43.42 -2.14
CA THR A 73 -9.28 42.99 -3.53
C THR A 73 -7.96 42.92 -4.28
N HIS A 74 -7.00 43.79 -3.96
CA HIS A 74 -5.67 43.80 -4.54
C HIS A 74 -4.64 43.33 -3.51
N GLY A 75 -3.89 42.27 -3.86
CA GLY A 75 -2.82 41.78 -3.00
C GLY A 75 -1.53 42.57 -3.17
N VAL A 76 -0.69 42.58 -2.14
CA VAL A 76 0.67 43.14 -2.20
C VAL A 76 1.69 42.06 -2.57
N TYR A 77 2.81 42.45 -3.19
CA TYR A 77 3.93 41.54 -3.49
C TYR A 77 5.28 42.10 -3.01
N GLY A 78 6.15 41.23 -2.49
CA GLY A 78 7.51 41.63 -2.14
C GLY A 78 8.43 40.46 -1.80
N ILE A 79 9.59 40.79 -1.22
CA ILE A 79 10.60 39.81 -0.82
C ILE A 79 10.55 39.66 0.70
N ALA A 80 10.35 38.44 1.17
CA ALA A 80 10.38 38.09 2.59
C ALA A 80 11.77 37.56 2.96
N THR A 81 12.40 38.21 3.94
CA THR A 81 13.74 37.87 4.44
C THR A 81 13.68 37.27 5.84
N GLY A 82 14.67 36.46 6.22
CA GLY A 82 14.68 35.70 7.48
C GLY A 82 14.43 34.21 7.24
N THR A 83 14.43 33.41 8.31
CA THR A 83 14.24 31.94 8.23
C THR A 83 12.87 31.51 8.75
N ASN A 84 12.58 31.78 10.03
CA ASN A 84 11.30 31.48 10.68
C ASN A 84 10.58 32.76 11.14
N ALA A 85 11.30 33.85 11.34
CA ALA A 85 10.74 35.18 11.58
C ALA A 85 10.96 36.01 10.33
N LEU A 86 9.98 36.02 9.43
CA LEU A 86 10.07 36.69 8.15
C LEU A 86 9.75 38.19 8.29
N LYS A 87 10.46 38.99 7.51
CA LYS A 87 10.23 40.44 7.39
C LYS A 87 10.10 40.83 5.92
N MET A 88 9.14 41.70 5.65
CA MET A 88 8.83 42.22 4.32
C MET A 88 8.57 43.73 4.39
N SER A 89 8.98 44.45 3.35
CA SER A 89 8.69 45.88 3.19
C SER A 89 8.00 46.10 1.86
N VAL A 90 6.82 46.72 1.89
CA VAL A 90 5.97 47.00 0.72
C VAL A 90 5.20 48.29 0.93
N ASP A 91 4.84 48.99 -0.13
CA ASP A 91 4.08 50.23 -0.02
C ASP A 91 2.63 50.00 0.44
N ASN A 92 2.00 51.05 0.98
CA ASN A 92 0.58 51.12 1.33
C ASN A 92 0.07 50.10 2.37
N VAL A 93 0.95 49.46 3.14
CA VAL A 93 0.57 48.61 4.28
C VAL A 93 0.89 49.30 5.60
N THR A 94 -0.13 49.84 6.26
CA THR A 94 -0.04 50.50 7.58
C THR A 94 -0.73 49.74 8.70
N SER A 95 -1.56 48.75 8.36
CA SER A 95 -2.24 47.84 9.30
C SER A 95 -2.64 46.56 8.58
N TYR A 96 -2.91 45.48 9.33
CA TYR A 96 -3.49 44.27 8.76
C TYR A 96 -5.00 44.37 8.75
N VAL A 97 -5.61 44.16 7.58
CA VAL A 97 -7.07 44.12 7.38
C VAL A 97 -7.48 42.68 7.10
N GLU A 98 -8.62 42.24 7.65
CA GLU A 98 -9.16 40.90 7.36
C GLU A 98 -9.30 40.68 5.85
N GLY A 99 -8.89 39.51 5.38
CA GLY A 99 -8.94 39.17 3.96
C GLY A 99 -7.78 39.74 3.13
N MET A 100 -6.89 40.55 3.73
CA MET A 100 -5.70 41.09 3.05
C MET A 100 -4.87 39.96 2.43
N LEU A 101 -4.59 40.10 1.13
CA LEU A 101 -3.78 39.15 0.37
C LEU A 101 -2.32 39.63 0.30
N VAL A 102 -1.38 38.76 0.69
CA VAL A 102 0.05 39.03 0.61
C VAL A 102 0.72 37.92 -0.19
N ALA A 103 1.37 38.28 -1.28
CA ALA A 103 2.27 37.41 -2.02
C ALA A 103 3.72 37.76 -1.70
N PHE A 104 4.59 36.77 -1.55
CA PHE A 104 6.00 37.05 -1.32
C PHE A 104 6.92 35.98 -1.88
N LYS A 105 8.11 36.40 -2.31
CA LYS A 105 9.23 35.51 -2.59
C LYS A 105 10.06 35.34 -1.33
N ASN A 106 10.25 34.10 -0.90
CA ASN A 106 11.00 33.79 0.32
C ASN A 106 12.50 33.65 0.03
N THR A 107 13.38 34.23 0.86
CA THR A 107 14.84 34.16 0.62
C THR A 107 15.52 32.96 1.26
N THR A 108 14.90 32.32 2.25
CA THR A 108 15.54 31.24 3.02
C THR A 108 14.53 30.14 3.33
N THR A 109 14.91 28.88 3.18
CA THR A 109 14.04 27.76 3.55
C THR A 109 13.74 27.79 5.05
N ASN A 110 12.46 27.70 5.45
CA ASN A 110 12.08 27.67 6.86
C ASN A 110 12.47 26.34 7.51
N THR A 111 12.75 26.37 8.82
CA THR A 111 13.13 25.17 9.61
C THR A 111 12.11 24.81 10.69
N GLY A 112 11.01 25.56 10.80
CA GLY A 112 9.92 25.33 11.74
C GLY A 112 8.75 26.29 11.50
N ALA A 113 8.00 26.57 12.57
CA ALA A 113 6.88 27.51 12.53
C ALA A 113 7.34 28.91 12.09
N VAL A 114 6.51 29.58 11.28
CA VAL A 114 6.88 30.83 10.61
C VAL A 114 5.99 31.99 11.07
N THR A 115 6.57 33.17 11.22
CA THR A 115 5.84 34.45 11.36
C THR A 115 6.23 35.40 10.22
N LEU A 116 5.34 36.34 9.90
CA LEU A 116 5.59 37.43 8.94
C LEU A 116 5.24 38.78 9.59
N GLY A 117 6.21 39.69 9.56
CA GLY A 117 6.02 41.11 9.87
C GLY A 117 6.18 41.97 8.62
N ILE A 118 5.21 42.83 8.34
CA ILE A 118 5.23 43.76 7.20
C ILE A 118 5.43 45.18 7.69
N ASN A 119 6.37 45.94 7.10
CA ASN A 119 6.62 47.36 7.41
C ASN A 119 6.85 47.67 8.90
N GLY A 120 7.33 46.70 9.68
CA GLY A 120 7.53 46.88 11.13
C GLY A 120 6.27 46.74 11.99
N LEU A 121 5.13 46.34 11.40
CA LEU A 121 3.94 45.91 12.15
C LEU A 121 4.20 44.62 12.94
N ASP A 122 3.28 44.29 13.84
CA ASP A 122 3.34 43.08 14.64
C ASP A 122 3.56 41.82 13.78
N ASN A 123 4.40 40.91 14.27
CA ASN A 123 4.59 39.62 13.62
C ASN A 123 3.33 38.76 13.77
N LYS A 124 2.76 38.33 12.65
CA LYS A 124 1.63 37.38 12.63
C LYS A 124 2.13 36.00 12.22
N SER A 125 1.61 34.96 12.87
CA SER A 125 1.97 33.58 12.49
C SER A 125 1.46 33.26 11.10
N ILE A 126 2.23 32.52 10.31
CA ILE A 126 1.73 31.85 9.12
C ILE A 126 1.26 30.46 9.52
N ARG A 127 0.05 30.09 9.12
CA ARG A 127 -0.57 28.78 9.37
C ARG A 127 -1.07 28.17 8.07
N LYS A 128 -1.23 26.85 8.07
CA LYS A 128 -1.97 26.14 7.03
C LYS A 128 -3.47 26.40 7.18
N SER A 129 -4.25 26.14 6.12
CA SER A 129 -5.71 26.26 6.16
C SER A 129 -6.41 25.37 7.20
N ASN A 130 -5.75 24.30 7.66
CA ASN A 130 -6.23 23.44 8.76
C ASN A 130 -5.88 23.98 10.16
N GLY A 131 -5.25 25.16 10.26
CA GLY A 131 -4.87 25.81 11.51
C GLY A 131 -3.51 25.38 12.08
N ASN A 132 -2.87 24.35 11.52
CA ASN A 132 -1.56 23.89 11.98
C ASN A 132 -0.44 24.89 11.63
N PRO A 133 0.61 24.99 12.47
CA PRO A 133 1.80 25.76 12.11
C PRO A 133 2.53 25.10 10.94
N LEU A 134 3.29 25.91 10.21
CA LEU A 134 4.22 25.39 9.20
C LEU A 134 5.33 24.56 9.87
N THR A 135 5.81 23.55 9.16
CA THR A 135 6.95 22.71 9.52
C THR A 135 8.13 22.98 8.58
N SER A 136 9.30 22.45 8.94
CA SER A 136 10.54 22.62 8.18
C SER A 136 10.34 22.29 6.70
N GLY A 137 10.72 23.21 5.82
CA GLY A 137 10.69 23.01 4.38
C GLY A 137 9.37 23.33 3.69
N ASN A 138 8.32 23.75 4.39
CA ASN A 138 7.08 24.22 3.77
C ASN A 138 7.28 25.48 2.90
N LEU A 139 8.16 26.39 3.32
CA LEU A 139 8.60 27.53 2.53
C LEU A 139 10.04 27.29 2.09
N LYS A 140 10.28 27.15 0.79
CA LYS A 140 11.61 26.95 0.19
C LYS A 140 12.24 28.30 -0.20
N VAL A 141 13.57 28.35 -0.18
CA VAL A 141 14.33 29.46 -0.78
C VAL A 141 13.92 29.68 -2.23
N GLY A 142 13.67 30.94 -2.59
CA GLY A 142 13.25 31.36 -3.93
C GLY A 142 11.79 31.07 -4.27
N GLY A 143 11.06 30.32 -3.42
CA GLY A 143 9.65 30.00 -3.61
C GLY A 143 8.77 31.24 -3.47
N VAL A 144 7.67 31.27 -4.24
CA VAL A 144 6.64 32.32 -4.18
C VAL A 144 5.39 31.76 -3.54
N TYR A 145 4.92 32.43 -2.49
CA TYR A 145 3.80 31.99 -1.67
C TYR A 145 2.76 33.09 -1.57
N GLN A 146 1.51 32.69 -1.34
CA GLN A 146 0.40 33.60 -1.06
C GLN A 146 -0.17 33.29 0.32
N VAL A 147 -0.44 34.32 1.10
CA VAL A 147 -1.13 34.21 2.38
C VAL A 147 -2.30 35.18 2.45
N ARG A 148 -3.35 34.82 3.18
CA ARG A 148 -4.49 35.71 3.47
C ARG A 148 -4.66 35.91 4.97
N TYR A 149 -4.79 37.15 5.43
CA TYR A 149 -4.94 37.47 6.85
C TYR A 149 -6.37 37.15 7.34
N ASP A 150 -6.50 36.47 8.48
CA ASP A 150 -7.79 36.03 9.07
C ASP A 150 -8.17 36.76 10.38
N CYS A 151 -7.62 37.96 10.59
CA CYS A 151 -7.64 38.72 11.86
C CYS A 151 -6.71 38.23 12.98
N VAL A 152 -6.10 37.05 12.86
CA VAL A 152 -5.20 36.50 13.89
C VAL A 152 -3.86 36.06 13.30
N ASN A 153 -3.90 35.34 12.19
CA ASN A 153 -2.80 34.70 11.50
C ASN A 153 -2.88 35.00 9.99
N PHE A 154 -1.76 34.76 9.31
CA PHE A 154 -1.73 34.62 7.86
C PHE A 154 -1.97 33.15 7.49
N ILE A 155 -2.93 32.88 6.60
CA ILE A 155 -3.25 31.54 6.13
C ILE A 155 -2.55 31.31 4.79
N LEU A 156 -1.64 30.33 4.73
CA LEU A 156 -0.93 29.91 3.53
C LEU A 156 -1.91 29.29 2.52
N LEU A 157 -1.86 29.79 1.29
CA LEU A 157 -2.69 29.34 0.19
C LEU A 157 -1.87 28.49 -0.79
N GLY A 158 -2.50 27.48 -1.38
CA GLY A 158 -1.94 26.74 -2.51
C GLY A 158 -0.80 25.76 -2.20
N GLU A 159 -0.60 25.37 -0.93
CA GLU A 159 0.42 24.38 -0.55
C GLU A 159 0.13 22.97 -1.12
N GLY A 160 -1.12 22.70 -1.52
CA GLY A 160 -1.59 21.35 -1.81
C GLY A 160 -1.94 20.59 -0.52
N GLY A 161 -2.22 19.29 -0.65
CA GLY A 161 -2.43 18.42 0.51
C GLY A 161 -1.10 17.86 1.04
N GLU A 162 -1.08 17.39 2.28
CA GLU A 162 0.06 16.65 2.79
C GLU A 162 0.24 15.31 2.06
N TYR A 163 1.49 14.94 1.78
CA TYR A 163 1.84 13.59 1.39
C TYR A 163 1.98 12.70 2.64
N GLY A 164 1.55 11.45 2.53
CA GLY A 164 1.70 10.45 3.60
C GLY A 164 3.15 9.95 3.73
N SER A 165 3.36 8.95 4.59
CA SER A 165 4.67 8.34 4.83
C SER A 165 5.01 7.15 3.93
N ALA A 166 4.18 6.85 2.94
CA ALA A 166 4.42 5.76 2.01
C ALA A 166 5.57 6.10 1.05
N ASP A 167 6.51 5.16 0.88
CA ASP A 167 7.57 5.19 -0.12
C ASP A 167 7.35 4.11 -1.18
N ARG A 168 8.13 4.15 -2.26
CA ARG A 168 8.02 3.27 -3.43
C ARG A 168 7.94 1.78 -3.09
N PRO A 169 8.73 1.22 -2.15
CA PRO A 169 8.65 -0.20 -1.78
C PRO A 169 7.36 -0.62 -1.08
N GLN A 170 6.55 0.34 -0.62
CA GLN A 170 5.26 0.10 0.05
C GLN A 170 4.07 0.20 -0.91
N VAL A 171 4.32 0.52 -2.19
CA VAL A 171 3.29 0.73 -3.21
C VAL A 171 3.44 -0.31 -4.31
N LEU A 172 2.33 -0.96 -4.67
CA LEU A 172 2.30 -2.03 -5.65
C LEU A 172 2.77 -1.55 -7.03
N THR A 173 3.59 -2.37 -7.70
CA THR A 173 4.02 -2.12 -9.08
C THR A 173 2.80 -1.92 -9.98
N GLY A 174 2.83 -0.87 -10.82
CA GLY A 174 1.69 -0.45 -11.64
C GLY A 174 0.83 0.65 -11.01
N TYR A 175 1.01 0.93 -9.72
CA TYR A 175 0.41 2.06 -9.02
C TYR A 175 1.45 3.16 -8.77
N THR A 176 0.96 4.38 -8.49
CA THR A 176 1.80 5.55 -8.20
C THR A 176 1.38 6.21 -6.90
N ILE A 177 2.30 6.97 -6.31
CA ILE A 177 2.07 7.82 -5.13
C ILE A 177 2.62 9.23 -5.38
N GLY A 178 1.96 10.24 -4.82
CA GLY A 178 2.49 11.60 -4.77
C GLY A 178 3.51 11.76 -3.65
N THR A 179 4.58 12.51 -3.92
CA THR A 179 5.63 12.88 -2.96
C THR A 179 6.01 14.35 -3.17
N ASP A 180 6.83 14.92 -2.28
CA ASP A 180 7.38 16.27 -2.45
C ASP A 180 8.19 16.44 -3.75
N ASN A 181 8.70 15.34 -4.30
CA ASN A 181 9.44 15.33 -5.57
C ASN A 181 8.53 15.02 -6.77
N GLY A 182 7.21 15.02 -6.58
CA GLY A 182 6.22 14.67 -7.59
C GLY A 182 5.74 13.22 -7.49
N VAL A 183 5.07 12.76 -8.54
CA VAL A 183 4.47 11.42 -8.59
C VAL A 183 5.54 10.38 -8.93
N VAL A 184 5.64 9.33 -8.12
CA VAL A 184 6.59 8.23 -8.31
C VAL A 184 5.88 6.89 -8.42
N SER A 185 6.47 5.95 -9.16
CA SER A 185 5.94 4.58 -9.31
C SER A 185 6.33 3.68 -8.14
N GLY A 186 5.36 2.89 -7.69
CA GLY A 186 5.57 1.83 -6.70
C GLY A 186 6.46 0.70 -7.23
N THR A 187 7.18 0.06 -6.31
CA THR A 187 8.13 -1.02 -6.59
C THR A 187 7.82 -2.30 -5.81
N MET A 188 6.75 -2.33 -5.01
CA MET A 188 6.33 -3.55 -4.33
C MET A 188 5.94 -4.60 -5.37
N THR A 189 6.56 -5.78 -5.28
CA THR A 189 6.33 -6.89 -6.23
C THR A 189 4.99 -7.56 -5.94
N SER A 190 4.22 -7.86 -6.98
CA SER A 190 3.01 -8.68 -6.87
C SER A 190 3.37 -10.16 -6.73
N ARG A 191 2.81 -10.84 -5.72
CA ARG A 191 2.99 -12.27 -5.43
C ARG A 191 1.70 -13.06 -5.68
N ILE A 192 0.93 -12.68 -6.70
CA ILE A 192 -0.29 -13.39 -7.11
C ILE A 192 0.10 -14.80 -7.59
N GLY A 193 -0.56 -15.81 -7.05
CA GLY A 193 -0.26 -17.21 -7.34
C GLY A 193 0.59 -17.88 -6.26
N PHE A 194 1.00 -19.13 -6.51
CA PHE A 194 1.90 -19.85 -5.61
C PHE A 194 3.34 -19.44 -5.89
N VAL A 195 3.99 -18.83 -4.91
CA VAL A 195 5.42 -18.53 -4.93
C VAL A 195 6.16 -19.53 -4.06
N SER A 196 7.38 -19.90 -4.47
CA SER A 196 8.23 -20.73 -3.61
C SER A 196 8.54 -19.93 -2.35
N GLY A 197 8.35 -20.57 -1.18
CA GLY A 197 8.77 -19.98 0.09
C GLY A 197 10.27 -19.71 0.12
N GLY A 198 10.67 -18.75 0.96
CA GLY A 198 12.08 -18.60 1.29
C GLY A 198 12.64 -19.85 2.01
N SER A 199 13.86 -19.73 2.54
CA SER A 199 14.44 -20.76 3.42
C SER A 199 13.46 -21.14 4.53
N ARG A 200 13.38 -22.43 4.88
CA ARG A 200 12.61 -22.89 6.05
C ARG A 200 13.17 -22.19 7.28
N SER A 201 12.34 -21.41 7.97
CA SER A 201 12.80 -20.48 9.02
C SER A 201 12.92 -21.16 10.38
N GLY A 202 12.22 -22.28 10.54
CA GLY A 202 12.24 -23.15 11.71
C GLY A 202 11.20 -24.27 11.59
N ALA A 203 11.35 -25.33 12.38
CA ALA A 203 10.31 -26.34 12.57
C ALA A 203 10.23 -26.70 14.05
N GLY A 204 9.01 -26.70 14.60
CA GLY A 204 8.69 -27.20 15.93
C GLY A 204 8.14 -28.63 15.87
N SER A 205 7.73 -29.17 17.03
CA SER A 205 7.11 -30.50 17.11
C SER A 205 5.74 -30.58 16.42
N THR A 206 5.08 -29.45 16.17
CA THR A 206 3.71 -29.38 15.61
C THR A 206 3.54 -28.34 14.50
N TYR A 207 4.59 -27.61 14.11
CA TYR A 207 4.51 -26.55 13.10
C TYR A 207 5.78 -26.43 12.27
N ILE A 208 5.64 -25.82 11.09
CA ILE A 208 6.75 -25.43 10.21
C ILE A 208 6.56 -23.95 9.91
N ASP A 209 7.60 -23.16 10.16
CA ASP A 209 7.61 -21.75 9.78
C ASP A 209 8.20 -21.59 8.39
N VAL A 210 7.48 -20.83 7.56
CA VAL A 210 7.90 -20.50 6.20
C VAL A 210 7.91 -19.00 6.07
N THR A 211 9.09 -18.41 5.84
CA THR A 211 9.18 -16.98 5.56
C THR A 211 8.63 -16.68 4.16
N PRO A 212 7.58 -15.84 4.04
CA PRO A 212 7.11 -15.37 2.74
C PRO A 212 8.14 -14.44 2.11
N PRO A 213 8.40 -14.53 0.80
CA PRO A 213 9.11 -13.49 0.07
C PRO A 213 8.42 -12.13 0.25
N GLU A 214 9.17 -11.03 0.33
CA GLU A 214 8.61 -9.68 0.36
C GLU A 214 7.72 -9.42 -0.87
N GLY A 215 6.64 -8.67 -0.67
CA GLY A 215 5.70 -8.26 -1.71
C GLY A 215 4.24 -8.30 -1.28
N TYR A 216 3.37 -8.04 -2.25
CA TYR A 216 1.92 -8.02 -2.07
C TYR A 216 1.29 -9.39 -2.35
N TYR A 217 0.51 -9.88 -1.39
CA TYR A 217 -0.31 -11.09 -1.52
C TYR A 217 -1.78 -10.70 -1.51
N ASN A 218 -2.54 -11.15 -2.50
CA ASN A 218 -3.94 -10.74 -2.66
C ASN A 218 -4.93 -11.52 -1.78
N GLY A 219 -4.45 -12.48 -0.98
CA GLY A 219 -5.29 -13.31 -0.11
C GLY A 219 -6.23 -14.28 -0.85
N ALA A 220 -6.10 -14.44 -2.17
CA ALA A 220 -6.89 -15.42 -2.91
C ALA A 220 -6.47 -16.86 -2.57
N SER A 221 -7.40 -17.81 -2.66
CA SER A 221 -7.14 -19.24 -2.34
C SER A 221 -6.06 -19.90 -3.22
N ASN A 222 -5.78 -19.33 -4.39
CA ASN A 222 -4.72 -19.75 -5.30
C ASN A 222 -3.42 -18.95 -5.13
N SER A 223 -3.33 -18.07 -4.13
CA SER A 223 -2.17 -17.24 -3.85
C SER A 223 -1.58 -17.60 -2.49
N GLY A 224 -0.28 -17.87 -2.45
CA GLY A 224 0.37 -18.21 -1.20
C GLY A 224 1.77 -18.72 -1.37
N VAL A 225 2.34 -19.15 -0.26
CA VAL A 225 3.69 -19.67 -0.20
C VAL A 225 3.66 -21.19 -0.26
N ARG A 226 4.45 -21.77 -1.17
CA ARG A 226 4.56 -23.23 -1.33
C ARG A 226 5.96 -23.71 -0.97
N VAL A 227 6.01 -24.74 -0.13
CA VAL A 227 7.20 -25.54 0.14
C VAL A 227 6.93 -26.94 -0.39
N THR A 228 7.90 -27.53 -1.07
CA THR A 228 7.83 -28.91 -1.57
C THR A 228 8.77 -29.80 -0.77
N ASP A 229 8.32 -31.01 -0.50
CA ASP A 229 9.10 -32.06 0.14
C ASP A 229 8.66 -33.38 -0.48
N SER A 230 9.57 -34.07 -1.16
CA SER A 230 9.25 -35.33 -1.84
C SER A 230 8.83 -36.42 -0.85
N ASN A 231 9.20 -36.29 0.42
CA ASN A 231 8.82 -37.23 1.45
C ASN A 231 7.43 -36.95 2.05
N PHE A 232 6.80 -35.81 1.72
CA PHE A 232 5.46 -35.48 2.20
C PHE A 232 4.38 -36.15 1.33
N ILE A 233 4.36 -37.48 1.40
CA ILE A 233 3.44 -38.35 0.68
C ILE A 233 2.77 -39.33 1.65
N PRO A 234 1.54 -39.82 1.35
CA PRO A 234 0.83 -40.77 2.20
C PRO A 234 1.66 -41.99 2.62
N ALA A 235 2.48 -42.51 1.70
CA ALA A 235 3.30 -43.71 1.92
C ALA A 235 4.39 -43.54 2.99
N ASN A 236 4.76 -42.31 3.35
CA ASN A 236 5.74 -42.03 4.40
C ASN A 236 5.08 -41.64 5.73
N ILE A 237 3.75 -41.52 5.77
CA ILE A 237 2.98 -41.11 6.95
C ILE A 237 2.31 -42.35 7.54
N LYS A 238 2.43 -42.54 8.85
CA LYS A 238 1.84 -43.68 9.58
C LYS A 238 0.35 -43.84 9.26
N LYS A 239 -0.07 -45.08 9.00
CA LYS A 239 -1.43 -45.44 8.63
C LYS A 239 -2.44 -44.93 9.65
N GLY A 240 -3.43 -44.17 9.18
CA GLY A 240 -4.46 -43.56 10.01
C GLY A 240 -4.05 -42.25 10.71
N THR A 241 -2.80 -41.80 10.57
CA THR A 241 -2.36 -40.47 10.99
C THR A 241 -2.57 -39.46 9.86
N SER A 242 -3.05 -38.25 10.17
CA SER A 242 -3.20 -37.16 9.21
C SER A 242 -2.17 -36.07 9.48
N ILE A 243 -1.45 -35.62 8.45
CA ILE A 243 -0.57 -34.45 8.49
C ILE A 243 -1.04 -33.48 7.42
N PHE A 244 -1.49 -32.29 7.84
CA PHE A 244 -2.07 -31.25 6.98
C PHE A 244 -3.14 -31.75 5.98
N GLY A 245 -3.98 -32.70 6.42
CA GLY A 245 -5.06 -33.27 5.60
C GLY A 245 -4.65 -34.47 4.73
N ILE A 246 -3.36 -34.81 4.68
CA ILE A 246 -2.87 -36.01 4.01
C ILE A 246 -2.91 -37.17 5.01
N VAL A 247 -3.78 -38.16 4.76
CA VAL A 247 -3.90 -39.36 5.58
C VAL A 247 -2.83 -40.37 5.16
N GLY A 248 -2.07 -40.85 6.14
CA GLY A 248 -1.00 -41.81 5.94
C GLY A 248 -1.47 -43.21 5.58
N THR A 249 -0.63 -43.91 4.81
CA THR A 249 -0.82 -45.29 4.38
C THR A 249 0.31 -46.22 4.84
N LEU A 250 1.37 -45.69 5.48
CA LEU A 250 2.48 -46.48 6.00
C LEU A 250 2.03 -47.38 7.17
N GLY A 251 1.86 -48.67 6.93
CA GLY A 251 1.45 -49.63 7.95
C GLY A 251 2.23 -50.92 7.83
N GLY A 252 2.45 -51.59 8.97
CA GLY A 252 3.04 -52.93 8.98
C GLY A 252 2.17 -53.91 8.19
N GLN A 253 2.82 -54.78 7.43
CA GLN A 253 2.15 -55.81 6.65
C GLN A 253 1.73 -56.95 7.58
N TYR A 254 0.50 -57.45 7.47
CA TYR A 254 -0.03 -58.51 8.33
C TYR A 254 -0.92 -59.46 7.54
N ALA A 255 -0.73 -60.75 7.73
CA ALA A 255 -1.59 -61.81 7.21
C ALA A 255 -1.74 -62.93 8.22
N LYS A 256 -2.88 -63.63 8.21
CA LYS A 256 -3.10 -64.83 9.02
C LYS A 256 -3.93 -65.84 8.25
N GLY A 257 -3.84 -67.09 8.64
CA GLY A 257 -4.64 -68.14 8.01
C GLY A 257 -4.42 -69.51 8.60
N GLN A 258 -4.86 -70.51 7.86
CA GLN A 258 -4.67 -71.91 8.20
C GLN A 258 -4.02 -72.62 7.02
N ALA A 259 -3.09 -73.54 7.29
CA ALA A 259 -2.45 -74.35 6.26
C ALA A 259 -2.06 -75.71 6.83
N TYR A 260 -2.13 -76.74 5.98
CA TYR A 260 -1.61 -78.07 6.29
C TYR A 260 -0.11 -78.10 6.02
N ASN A 261 0.63 -78.87 6.82
CA ASN A 261 2.04 -79.17 6.50
C ASN A 261 2.16 -80.23 5.39
N SER A 262 3.34 -80.33 4.78
CA SER A 262 3.65 -81.31 3.74
C SER A 262 3.86 -82.72 4.31
N THR A 263 3.42 -83.76 3.61
CA THR A 263 3.68 -85.16 3.98
C THR A 263 5.05 -85.63 3.49
N GLY A 264 5.91 -86.18 4.36
CA GLY A 264 7.22 -86.75 3.96
C GLY A 264 8.23 -86.91 5.10
N SER A 265 9.47 -87.32 4.78
CA SER A 265 10.55 -87.50 5.78
C SER A 265 11.02 -86.20 6.43
N VAL A 266 10.73 -85.06 5.81
CA VAL A 266 10.89 -83.72 6.40
C VAL A 266 9.65 -82.92 6.04
N GLU A 267 8.96 -82.41 7.07
CA GLU A 267 7.68 -81.75 6.89
C GLU A 267 7.80 -80.23 7.04
N TYR A 268 7.12 -79.48 6.16
CA TYR A 268 7.17 -78.03 6.10
C TYR A 268 5.77 -77.45 6.05
N LEU A 269 5.57 -76.33 6.72
CA LEU A 269 4.42 -75.47 6.49
C LEU A 269 4.71 -74.58 5.28
N LYS A 270 3.99 -74.82 4.19
CA LYS A 270 4.08 -74.01 2.97
C LYS A 270 2.95 -72.98 2.95
N LEU A 271 3.34 -71.71 2.96
CA LEU A 271 2.43 -70.58 2.85
C LEU A 271 2.65 -69.91 1.48
N THR A 272 1.59 -69.83 0.68
CA THR A 272 1.57 -69.18 -0.64
C THR A 272 0.66 -67.97 -0.61
N ASN A 273 0.93 -66.95 -1.43
CA ASN A 273 0.11 -65.76 -1.58
C ASN A 273 -0.08 -64.92 -0.30
N ILE A 274 0.94 -64.86 0.57
CA ILE A 274 0.93 -63.98 1.76
C ILE A 274 0.86 -62.49 1.36
N GLY A 275 1.33 -62.16 0.15
CA GLY A 275 1.27 -60.80 -0.42
C GLY A 275 2.41 -59.88 0.01
N PHE A 276 3.32 -60.37 0.85
CA PHE A 276 4.53 -59.68 1.27
C PHE A 276 5.60 -60.68 1.75
N GLN A 277 6.85 -60.24 1.86
CA GLN A 277 7.93 -61.04 2.44
C GLN A 277 7.87 -60.91 3.97
N PRO A 278 7.47 -61.96 4.71
CA PRO A 278 7.32 -61.87 6.14
C PRO A 278 8.67 -61.76 6.85
N LYS A 279 8.69 -61.01 7.95
CA LYS A 279 9.82 -60.82 8.86
C LYS A 279 9.62 -61.54 10.18
N LEU A 280 8.37 -61.81 10.53
CA LEU A 280 7.96 -62.72 11.60
C LEU A 280 6.86 -63.62 11.07
N VAL A 281 7.01 -64.93 11.22
CA VAL A 281 5.90 -65.89 11.05
C VAL A 281 5.83 -66.74 12.30
N VAL A 282 4.63 -66.86 12.86
CA VAL A 282 4.34 -67.77 13.97
C VAL A 282 3.26 -68.73 13.50
N ALA A 283 3.54 -70.02 13.57
CA ALA A 283 2.59 -71.07 13.24
C ALA A 283 2.40 -72.00 14.44
N LYS A 284 1.15 -72.30 14.78
CA LYS A 284 0.78 -73.23 15.84
C LYS A 284 -0.15 -74.31 15.32
N LYS A 285 -0.01 -75.54 15.80
CA LYS A 285 -0.98 -76.61 15.55
C LYS A 285 -2.38 -76.19 15.97
N ASN A 286 -3.37 -76.46 15.11
CA ASN A 286 -4.77 -76.16 15.39
C ASN A 286 -5.30 -77.06 16.52
N GLY A 287 -6.10 -76.50 17.43
CA GLY A 287 -6.74 -77.24 18.53
C GLY A 287 -5.83 -77.58 19.72
N LYS A 288 -4.60 -77.07 19.77
CA LYS A 288 -3.66 -77.26 20.90
C LYS A 288 -3.20 -75.91 21.47
N SER A 289 -2.91 -75.90 22.78
CA SER A 289 -2.29 -74.77 23.46
C SER A 289 -0.82 -74.65 23.03
N ALA A 290 -0.25 -73.44 23.05
CA ALA A 290 1.17 -73.21 22.69
C ALA A 290 2.17 -73.94 23.61
N LYS A 291 1.70 -74.45 24.76
CA LYS A 291 2.47 -75.27 25.70
C LYS A 291 2.44 -76.78 25.36
N ASP A 292 1.49 -77.22 24.53
CA ASP A 292 1.13 -78.64 24.36
C ASP A 292 1.05 -79.07 22.88
N GLY A 293 1.76 -78.40 21.97
CA GLY A 293 1.76 -78.78 20.57
C GLY A 293 2.66 -77.94 19.68
N TYR A 294 2.98 -78.52 18.52
CA TYR A 294 3.91 -77.99 17.53
C TYR A 294 3.74 -76.50 17.25
N CYS A 295 4.78 -75.73 17.57
CA CYS A 295 4.91 -74.33 17.23
C CYS A 295 6.15 -74.17 16.35
N ALA A 296 6.04 -73.38 15.30
CA ALA A 296 7.19 -72.99 14.48
C ALA A 296 7.22 -71.47 14.42
N ILE A 297 8.37 -70.90 14.77
CA ILE A 297 8.61 -69.47 14.79
C ILE A 297 9.75 -69.18 13.82
N TYR A 298 9.48 -68.22 12.94
CA TYR A 298 10.41 -67.62 12.03
C TYR A 298 10.54 -66.14 12.37
N TYR A 299 11.74 -65.65 12.65
CA TYR A 299 11.96 -64.23 12.88
C TYR A 299 13.29 -63.79 12.28
N ILE A 300 13.26 -62.74 11.46
CA ILE A 300 14.48 -62.11 10.94
C ILE A 300 14.76 -60.85 11.75
N SER A 301 15.94 -60.79 12.37
CA SER A 301 16.51 -59.53 12.84
C SER A 301 17.82 -59.24 12.12
N ASN A 302 17.88 -58.06 11.48
CA ASN A 302 19.10 -57.56 10.86
C ASN A 302 20.06 -56.94 11.90
N GLU A 303 19.64 -56.78 13.16
CA GLU A 303 20.36 -55.93 14.11
C GLU A 303 21.12 -56.69 15.19
N ILE A 304 20.72 -57.92 15.57
CA ILE A 304 21.32 -58.52 16.77
C ILE A 304 21.76 -59.99 16.66
N TYR A 305 21.12 -60.89 15.87
CA TYR A 305 21.50 -62.32 15.92
C TYR A 305 21.31 -63.15 14.62
N GLY A 306 20.99 -62.54 13.48
CA GLY A 306 20.63 -63.28 12.26
C GLY A 306 19.22 -63.88 12.33
N ASP A 307 18.91 -64.82 11.43
CA ASP A 307 17.60 -65.45 11.36
C ASP A 307 17.37 -66.41 12.55
N LEU A 308 16.29 -66.19 13.28
CA LEU A 308 15.84 -67.02 14.39
C LEU A 308 14.76 -67.97 13.90
N ASP A 309 15.15 -69.22 13.62
CA ASP A 309 14.25 -70.25 13.10
C ASP A 309 14.23 -71.46 14.03
N PHE A 310 13.15 -71.59 14.79
CA PHE A 310 13.00 -72.70 15.72
C PHE A 310 11.63 -73.36 15.56
N ARG A 311 11.62 -74.68 15.78
CA ARG A 311 10.39 -75.45 15.97
C ARG A 311 10.37 -76.11 17.33
N ILE A 312 9.18 -76.28 17.88
CA ILE A 312 8.92 -76.93 19.16
C ILE A 312 8.20 -78.24 18.89
N SER A 313 8.70 -79.36 19.42
CA SER A 313 8.07 -80.69 19.31
C SER A 313 6.95 -80.91 20.33
N ASP A 314 6.24 -82.04 20.21
CA ASP A 314 5.18 -82.47 21.15
C ASP A 314 5.65 -82.61 22.61
N ASP A 315 6.95 -82.87 22.85
CA ASP A 315 7.55 -82.97 24.18
C ASP A 315 8.21 -81.66 24.66
N GLY A 316 7.98 -80.55 23.94
CA GLY A 316 8.43 -79.22 24.33
C GLY A 316 9.90 -78.92 24.04
N ARG A 317 10.60 -79.80 23.30
CA ARG A 317 12.00 -79.55 22.89
C ARG A 317 12.05 -78.55 21.74
N ILE A 318 13.08 -77.70 21.76
CA ILE A 318 13.33 -76.68 20.75
C ILE A 318 14.40 -77.20 19.79
N TYR A 319 14.11 -77.19 18.50
CA TYR A 319 15.06 -77.54 17.44
C TYR A 319 15.28 -76.33 16.53
N SER A 320 16.53 -76.07 16.16
CA SER A 320 16.83 -75.15 15.07
C SER A 320 16.41 -75.77 13.75
N ASN A 321 15.84 -74.94 12.86
CA ASN A 321 15.52 -75.37 11.50
C ASN A 321 16.76 -75.22 10.61
N SER A 322 16.94 -76.14 9.67
CA SER A 322 18.09 -76.16 8.74
C SER A 322 17.70 -75.79 7.30
N SER A 323 16.42 -75.55 7.03
CA SER A 323 15.92 -75.25 5.68
C SER A 323 14.69 -74.34 5.73
N LYS A 324 14.73 -73.25 4.96
CA LYS A 324 13.62 -72.31 4.78
C LYS A 324 13.68 -71.63 3.40
N VAL A 325 12.53 -71.16 2.94
CA VAL A 325 12.42 -70.22 1.81
C VAL A 325 11.59 -69.05 2.28
N VAL A 326 12.07 -67.82 2.10
CA VAL A 326 11.34 -66.60 2.51
C VAL A 326 11.39 -65.56 1.40
N SER A 327 10.25 -65.39 0.74
CA SER A 327 10.06 -64.43 -0.35
C SER A 327 8.68 -63.78 -0.25
N SER A 328 8.38 -62.85 -1.16
CA SER A 328 7.05 -62.23 -1.25
C SER A 328 5.98 -63.17 -1.82
N SER A 329 6.37 -64.21 -2.55
CA SER A 329 5.47 -65.16 -3.21
C SER A 329 5.33 -66.49 -2.46
N GLU A 330 6.35 -66.86 -1.68
CA GLU A 330 6.48 -68.19 -1.09
C GLU A 330 7.25 -68.15 0.24
N PHE A 331 6.69 -68.82 1.25
CA PHE A 331 7.31 -69.02 2.55
C PHE A 331 7.20 -70.49 2.99
N TRP A 332 8.33 -71.12 3.32
CA TRP A 332 8.37 -72.47 3.91
C TRP A 332 9.11 -72.46 5.24
N LEU A 333 8.50 -73.08 6.26
CA LEU A 333 9.11 -73.29 7.58
C LEU A 333 8.99 -74.76 7.97
N GLN A 334 10.10 -75.37 8.38
CA GLN A 334 10.08 -76.75 8.85
C GLN A 334 9.26 -76.84 10.14
N VAL A 335 8.37 -77.83 10.19
CA VAL A 335 7.57 -78.18 11.36
C VAL A 335 7.90 -79.61 11.74
N ASP A 336 7.63 -79.96 12.99
CA ASP A 336 7.65 -81.34 13.44
C ASP A 336 6.18 -81.76 13.51
N SER A 337 5.73 -82.84 12.86
CA SER A 337 4.37 -83.40 13.01
C SER A 337 4.09 -84.46 11.95
N ILE A 338 4.26 -85.73 12.25
CA ILE A 338 3.79 -86.81 11.36
C ILE A 338 2.27 -86.75 11.11
N ASN A 339 1.86 -86.80 9.83
CA ASN A 339 0.49 -86.99 9.30
C ASN A 339 -0.36 -85.74 8.97
N SER A 340 0.10 -84.82 8.12
CA SER A 340 -0.75 -83.75 7.51
C SER A 340 -1.64 -83.02 8.52
N VAL A 341 -1.03 -82.22 9.37
CA VAL A 341 -1.68 -81.48 10.45
C VAL A 341 -1.97 -80.04 10.06
N LEU A 342 -3.12 -79.54 10.51
CA LEU A 342 -3.55 -78.16 10.30
C LEU A 342 -2.84 -77.21 11.29
N PHE A 343 -2.21 -76.16 10.78
CA PHE A 343 -1.62 -75.08 11.57
C PHE A 343 -2.41 -73.78 11.38
N ASN A 344 -2.59 -73.01 12.47
CA ASN A 344 -2.95 -71.60 12.41
C ASN A 344 -1.66 -70.78 12.35
N TRP A 345 -1.56 -69.85 11.40
CA TRP A 345 -0.36 -69.04 11.21
C TRP A 345 -0.69 -67.55 11.18
N GLU A 346 0.27 -66.75 11.63
CA GLU A 346 0.29 -65.29 11.55
C GLU A 346 1.64 -64.84 11.00
N ALA A 347 1.61 -63.89 10.07
CA ALA A 347 2.77 -63.34 9.38
C ALA A 347 2.77 -61.82 9.51
N PHE A 348 3.94 -61.24 9.78
CA PHE A 348 4.14 -59.81 9.96
C PHE A 348 5.32 -59.34 9.11
N GLY A 349 5.19 -58.21 8.41
CA GLY A 349 6.26 -57.51 7.70
C GLY A 349 6.52 -56.14 8.31
N TYR A 350 7.71 -55.58 8.06
CA TYR A 350 7.98 -54.18 8.41
C TYR A 350 7.18 -53.24 7.51
N PRO A 351 6.79 -52.05 8.02
CA PRO A 351 6.23 -50.99 7.19
C PRO A 351 7.19 -50.53 6.10
#